data_AF-A0A9Q0YDW8-F1
#
_entry.id   AF-A0A9Q0YDW8-F1
#
_cell.length_a   1.000
_cell.length_b   1.000
_cell.length_c   1.000
_cell.angle_alpha   90.00
_cell.angle_beta   90.00
_cell.angle_gamma   90.00
#
_symmetry.space_group_name_H-M   'P 1'
#
loop_
_entity.id
_entity.type
_entity.pdbx_description
1 polymer ?
#
loop_
_entity_poly.entity_id
_entity_poly.type
_entity_poly.pdbx_seq_one_letter_code
_entity_poly.pdbx_strand_id
1 'polypeptide(L)'
;MHTVLYFFQNPDQDDIPYPLTRKEAFHFLENVLLISDPAKLLKKDSVMFLNTFIHGMTTKIPFTSIPDVSKPINDKHLPTFAECKEAIFSREGGDCFYKNIFLKLCLI
;
A
#
# COMPACT_ATOMS: atom_id res chain seq x y z
N MET A 1 5.05 -7.89 -9.17
CA MET A 1 4.15 -8.52 -8.19
C MET A 1 5.05 -9.37 -7.28
N HIS A 2 5.78 -8.80 -6.31
CA HIS A 2 6.85 -9.54 -5.64
C HIS A 2 6.90 -9.31 -4.12
N THR A 3 6.98 -8.11 -3.54
CA THR A 3 7.16 -7.96 -2.07
C THR A 3 6.02 -8.55 -1.23
N VAL A 4 4.77 -8.15 -1.50
CA VAL A 4 3.60 -8.70 -0.77
C VAL A 4 3.46 -10.21 -1.01
N LEU A 5 3.62 -10.66 -2.26
CA LEU A 5 3.52 -12.08 -2.62
C LEU A 5 4.68 -12.92 -2.05
N TYR A 6 5.86 -12.34 -1.96
CA TYR A 6 7.07 -12.94 -1.43
C TYR A 6 6.90 -13.28 0.04
N PHE A 7 6.31 -12.37 0.84
CA PHE A 7 5.98 -12.65 2.23
C PHE A 7 4.97 -13.79 2.41
N PHE A 8 4.10 -14.01 1.41
CA PHE A 8 3.16 -15.12 1.43
C PHE A 8 3.77 -16.44 0.94
N GLN A 9 4.84 -16.38 0.16
CA GLN A 9 5.57 -17.53 -0.38
C GLN A 9 6.75 -17.98 0.50
N ASN A 10 7.36 -17.07 1.26
CA ASN A 10 8.54 -17.32 2.10
C ASN A 10 8.30 -16.78 3.53
N PRO A 11 7.56 -17.50 4.38
CA PRO A 11 7.17 -17.03 5.71
C PRO A 11 8.32 -16.99 6.74
N ASP A 12 9.50 -17.54 6.42
CA ASP A 12 10.61 -17.73 7.37
C ASP A 12 11.87 -16.90 7.04
N GLN A 13 11.78 -15.94 6.11
CA GLN A 13 12.91 -15.07 5.74
C GLN A 13 12.89 -13.74 6.50
N ASP A 14 14.05 -13.38 7.07
CA ASP A 14 14.29 -12.15 7.84
C ASP A 14 13.85 -10.88 7.09
N ASP A 15 13.32 -9.92 7.86
CA ASP A 15 12.82 -8.61 7.42
C ASP A 15 13.95 -7.78 6.78
N ILE A 16 14.16 -7.90 5.48
CA ILE A 16 14.91 -6.89 4.73
C ILE A 16 14.00 -5.65 4.67
N PRO A 17 14.39 -4.51 5.28
CA PRO A 17 13.56 -3.32 5.33
C PRO A 17 13.65 -2.61 3.98
N TYR A 18 12.97 -3.14 2.96
CA TYR A 18 12.72 -2.37 1.75
C TYR A 18 11.58 -2.97 0.93
N PRO A 19 10.58 -2.19 0.52
CA PRO A 19 10.15 -0.87 1.01
C PRO A 19 9.07 -0.94 2.11
N LEU A 20 8.51 -2.13 2.37
CA LEU A 20 7.64 -2.41 3.52
C LEU A 20 8.16 -3.65 4.24
N THR A 21 8.17 -3.63 5.57
CA THR A 21 8.39 -4.85 6.35
C THR A 21 7.21 -5.81 6.16
N ARG A 22 7.40 -7.09 6.50
CA ARG A 22 6.29 -8.06 6.44
C ARG A 22 5.12 -7.60 7.29
N LYS A 23 5.39 -7.17 8.52
CA LYS A 23 4.37 -6.68 9.45
C LYS A 23 3.57 -5.52 8.86
N GLU A 24 4.25 -4.59 8.19
CA GLU A 24 3.60 -3.44 7.55
C GLU A 24 2.75 -3.85 6.35
N ALA A 25 3.22 -4.79 5.53
CA ALA A 25 2.44 -5.31 4.42
C ALA A 25 1.14 -5.98 4.89
N PHE A 26 1.22 -6.83 5.93
CA PHE A 26 0.03 -7.45 6.52
C PHE A 26 -0.89 -6.41 7.17
N HIS A 27 -0.33 -5.46 7.92
CA HIS A 27 -1.10 -4.37 8.50
C HIS A 27 -1.85 -3.59 7.42
N PHE A 28 -1.19 -3.25 6.32
CA PHE A 28 -1.79 -2.57 5.19
C PHE A 28 -2.96 -3.35 4.59
N LEU A 29 -2.80 -4.66 4.35
CA LEU A 29 -3.87 -5.47 3.78
C LEU A 29 -5.06 -5.63 4.74
N GLU A 30 -4.81 -5.95 6.00
CA GLU A 30 -5.86 -6.30 6.97
C GLU A 30 -6.51 -5.07 7.61
N ASN A 31 -5.73 -4.03 7.89
CA ASN A 31 -6.18 -2.89 8.69
C ASN A 31 -6.40 -1.64 7.83
N VAL A 32 -5.68 -1.46 6.73
CA VAL A 32 -5.90 -0.31 5.84
C VAL A 32 -6.91 -0.66 4.76
N LEU A 33 -6.68 -1.74 4.01
CA LEU A 33 -7.56 -2.21 2.93
C LEU A 33 -8.73 -3.10 3.40
N LEU A 34 -8.69 -3.57 4.65
CA LEU A 34 -9.74 -4.41 5.26
C LEU A 34 -9.95 -5.76 4.54
N ILE A 35 -8.87 -6.34 4.02
CA ILE A 35 -8.87 -7.69 3.43
C ILE A 35 -8.75 -8.71 4.55
N SER A 36 -9.79 -9.49 4.78
CA SER A 36 -9.77 -10.54 5.81
C SER A 36 -8.89 -11.72 5.39
N ASP A 37 -7.96 -12.10 6.27
CA ASP A 37 -7.02 -13.23 6.08
C ASP A 37 -6.38 -13.25 4.67
N PRO A 38 -5.57 -12.22 4.35
CA PRO A 38 -5.03 -12.03 3.00
C PRO A 38 -4.12 -13.18 2.57
N ALA A 39 -3.44 -13.84 3.52
CA ALA A 39 -2.59 -15.01 3.25
C ALA A 39 -3.39 -16.18 2.72
N LYS A 40 -4.49 -16.52 3.39
CA LYS A 40 -5.36 -17.61 2.99
C LYS A 40 -6.06 -17.29 1.68
N LEU A 41 -6.52 -16.05 1.51
CA LEU A 41 -7.17 -15.60 0.28
C LEU A 41 -6.24 -15.77 -0.92
N LEU A 42 -5.00 -15.28 -0.81
CA LEU A 42 -4.02 -15.39 -1.89
C LEU A 42 -3.67 -16.85 -2.23
N LYS A 43 -3.47 -17.71 -1.23
CA LYS A 43 -3.15 -19.13 -1.45
C LYS A 43 -4.31 -19.89 -2.10
N LYS A 44 -5.55 -19.51 -1.78
CA LYS A 44 -6.76 -20.17 -2.30
C LYS A 44 -7.10 -19.69 -3.71
N ASP A 45 -7.08 -18.39 -3.94
CA ASP A 45 -7.51 -17.76 -5.19
C ASP A 45 -6.80 -16.40 -5.38
N SER A 46 -5.73 -16.42 -6.18
CA SER A 46 -4.91 -15.25 -6.44
C SER A 46 -5.62 -14.18 -7.27
N VAL A 47 -6.58 -14.57 -8.12
CA VAL A 47 -7.36 -13.63 -8.93
C VAL A 47 -8.36 -12.90 -8.04
N MET A 48 -9.06 -13.62 -7.18
CA MET A 48 -9.95 -13.02 -6.18
C MET A 48 -9.18 -12.10 -5.24
N PHE A 49 -8.00 -12.52 -4.76
CA PHE A 49 -7.11 -11.65 -3.97
C PHE A 49 -6.80 -10.34 -4.70
N LEU A 50 -6.36 -10.41 -5.96
CA LEU A 50 -6.01 -9.23 -6.73
C LEU A 50 -7.22 -8.30 -6.97
N ASN A 51 -8.39 -8.86 -7.26
CA ASN A 51 -9.61 -8.09 -7.41
C ASN A 51 -10.02 -7.41 -6.10
N THR A 52 -9.92 -8.10 -4.97
CA THR A 52 -10.18 -7.52 -3.64
C THR A 52 -9.18 -6.43 -3.31
N PHE A 53 -7.90 -6.62 -3.65
CA PHE A 53 -6.86 -5.61 -3.49
C PHE A 53 -7.15 -4.35 -4.30
N ILE A 54 -7.44 -4.48 -5.60
CA ILE A 54 -7.77 -3.36 -6.49
C ILE A 54 -9.01 -2.62 -5.98
N HIS A 55 -10.04 -3.37 -5.56
CA HIS A 55 -11.25 -2.80 -4.98
C HIS A 55 -10.94 -2.03 -3.70
N GLY A 56 -10.11 -2.58 -2.81
CA GLY A 56 -9.66 -1.91 -1.59
C GLY A 56 -8.91 -0.61 -1.89
N MET A 57 -7.94 -0.65 -2.80
CA MET A 57 -7.19 0.55 -3.23
C MET A 57 -8.07 1.65 -3.83
N THR A 58 -9.17 1.27 -4.46
CA THR A 58 -10.09 2.21 -5.11
C THR A 58 -11.12 2.78 -4.13
N THR A 59 -11.56 1.99 -3.17
CA THR A 59 -12.68 2.35 -2.27
C THR A 59 -12.26 2.79 -0.87
N LYS A 60 -11.08 2.39 -0.41
CA LYS A 60 -10.59 2.68 0.95
C LYS A 60 -9.54 3.79 0.99
N ILE A 61 -8.87 4.04 -0.14
CA ILE A 61 -7.81 5.04 -0.27
C ILE A 61 -8.31 6.17 -1.18
N PRO A 62 -8.62 7.35 -0.63
CA PRO A 62 -9.09 8.50 -1.41
C PRO A 62 -8.09 8.89 -2.50
N PHE A 63 -8.62 9.29 -3.65
CA PHE A 63 -7.86 10.05 -4.65
C PHE A 63 -8.13 11.53 -4.40
N THR A 64 -7.12 12.28 -3.96
CA THR A 64 -7.31 13.67 -3.50
C THR A 64 -6.05 14.51 -3.68
N SER A 65 -6.23 15.79 -4.00
CA SER A 65 -5.16 16.79 -4.00
C SER A 65 -5.26 17.78 -2.82
N ILE A 66 -6.22 17.57 -1.90
CA ILE A 66 -6.49 18.47 -0.76
C ILE A 66 -5.21 18.71 0.07
N PRO A 67 -4.40 17.70 0.43
CA PRO A 67 -3.17 17.94 1.18
C PRO A 67 -2.21 18.87 0.44
N ASP A 68 -2.00 18.69 -0.86
CA ASP A 68 -1.02 19.47 -1.62
C ASP A 68 -1.48 20.90 -1.93
N VAL A 69 -2.79 21.12 -2.13
CA VAL A 69 -3.32 22.49 -2.31
C VAL A 69 -3.34 23.28 -1.00
N SER A 70 -3.36 22.60 0.15
CA SER A 70 -3.31 23.24 1.47
C SER A 70 -1.90 23.69 1.89
N LYS A 71 -0.85 23.15 1.24
CA LYS A 71 0.55 23.49 1.54
C LYS A 71 0.97 24.85 0.96
N PRO A 72 1.77 25.65 1.68
CA PRO A 72 2.47 26.81 1.13
C PRO A 72 3.30 26.43 -0.11
N ILE A 73 3.46 27.35 -1.06
CA ILE A 73 4.17 27.07 -2.32
C ILE A 73 5.61 26.58 -2.11
N ASN A 74 6.28 27.09 -1.08
CA ASN A 74 7.66 26.72 -0.75
C ASN A 74 7.78 25.29 -0.18
N ASP A 75 6.68 24.72 0.29
CA ASP A 75 6.62 23.37 0.87
C ASP A 75 6.13 22.33 -0.15
N LYS A 76 5.75 22.78 -1.36
CA LYS A 76 5.32 21.88 -2.44
C LYS A 76 6.53 21.21 -3.06
N HIS A 77 6.47 19.88 -3.10
CA HIS A 77 7.50 19.05 -3.67
C HIS A 77 6.88 17.73 -4.15
N LEU A 78 7.64 16.94 -4.90
CA LEU A 78 7.22 15.59 -5.25
C LEU A 78 7.29 14.70 -3.99
N PRO A 79 6.25 13.90 -3.69
CA PRO A 79 6.20 13.15 -2.45
C PRO A 79 7.28 12.08 -2.40
N THR A 80 7.92 11.97 -1.24
CA THR A 80 8.82 10.88 -0.91
C THR A 80 8.04 9.60 -0.62
N PHE A 81 8.70 8.44 -0.65
CA PHE A 81 8.03 7.19 -0.29
C PHE A 81 7.53 7.18 1.17
N ALA A 82 8.26 7.80 2.10
CA ALA A 82 7.84 7.89 3.49
C ALA A 82 6.50 8.64 3.62
N GLU A 83 6.36 9.77 2.94
CA GLU A 83 5.11 10.54 2.89
C GLU A 83 3.99 9.77 2.19
N CYS A 84 4.31 9.06 1.09
CA CYS A 84 3.34 8.19 0.42
C CYS A 84 2.84 7.10 1.37
N LYS A 85 3.75 6.43 2.08
CA LYS A 85 3.42 5.36 3.02
C LYS A 85 2.57 5.90 4.17
N GLU A 86 2.94 7.03 4.76
CA GLU A 86 2.18 7.66 5.83
C GLU A 86 0.75 8.00 5.37
N ALA A 87 0.60 8.71 4.26
CA ALA A 87 -0.69 9.13 3.72
C ALA A 87 -1.59 7.94 3.35
N ILE A 88 -1.01 6.84 2.89
CA ILE A 88 -1.76 5.60 2.59
C ILE A 88 -2.16 4.88 3.87
N PHE A 89 -1.26 4.76 4.86
CA PHE A 89 -1.54 4.08 6.13
C PHE A 89 -2.55 4.84 6.98
N SER A 90 -2.55 6.18 6.94
CA SER A 90 -3.54 7.03 7.59
C SER A 90 -4.88 7.09 6.84
N ARG A 91 -4.96 6.52 5.63
CA ARG A 91 -6.11 6.58 4.70
C ARG A 91 -6.46 8.00 4.23
N GLU A 92 -5.54 8.95 4.35
CA GLU A 92 -5.69 10.27 3.73
C GLU A 92 -5.63 10.16 2.19
N GLY A 93 -4.84 9.21 1.69
CA GLY A 93 -4.70 8.95 0.28
C GLY A 93 -3.76 9.97 -0.40
N GLY A 94 -4.16 10.44 -1.56
CA GLY A 94 -3.37 11.39 -2.34
C GLY A 94 -3.67 11.28 -3.83
N ASP A 95 -2.94 12.02 -4.64
CA ASP A 95 -3.07 11.94 -6.09
C ASP A 95 -2.39 10.68 -6.66
N CYS A 96 -2.19 10.66 -7.96
CA CYS A 96 -1.59 9.51 -8.64
C CYS A 96 -0.14 9.28 -8.23
N PHE A 97 0.63 10.30 -7.83
CA PHE A 97 2.01 10.13 -7.39
C PHE A 97 2.05 9.35 -6.09
N TYR A 98 1.28 9.75 -5.08
CA TYR A 98 1.22 9.07 -3.79
C TYR A 98 0.83 7.59 -3.95
N LYS A 99 -0.26 7.33 -4.68
CA LYS A 99 -0.78 5.97 -4.86
C LYS A 99 0.17 5.10 -5.70
N ASN A 100 0.72 5.62 -6.80
CA ASN A 100 1.57 4.82 -7.69
C ASN A 100 2.97 4.60 -7.14
N ILE A 101 3.57 5.57 -6.44
CA ILE A 101 4.87 5.39 -5.77
C ILE A 101 4.74 4.30 -4.71
N PHE A 102 3.69 4.35 -3.89
CA PHE A 102 3.41 3.33 -2.89
C PHE A 102 3.15 1.95 -3.52
N LEU A 103 2.30 1.87 -4.54
CA LEU A 103 1.98 0.61 -5.22
C LEU A 103 3.17 -0.02 -5.94
N LYS A 104 4.00 0.79 -6.60
CA LYS A 104 5.24 0.34 -7.23
C LYS A 104 6.09 -0.42 -6.22
N LEU A 105 6.15 0.07 -4.99
CA LEU A 105 6.96 -0.48 -3.93
C LEU A 105 6.30 -1.66 -3.20
N CYS A 106 4.97 -1.74 -3.15
CA CYS A 106 4.26 -2.93 -2.68
C CYS A 106 4.31 -4.11 -3.65
N LEU A 107 4.39 -3.82 -4.95
CA LEU A 107 4.27 -4.79 -6.03
C LEU A 107 5.61 -5.14 -6.68
N ILE A 108 6.69 -4.36 -6.58
CA ILE A 108 8.05 -4.84 -6.91
C ILE A 108 8.52 -5.84 -5.87
#